data_AF-A0A1H0CE89-F1
#
_entry.id   AF-A0A1H0CE89-F1
#
_cell.length_a   1.000
_cell.length_b   1.000
_cell.length_c   1.000
_cell.angle_alpha   90.00
_cell.angle_beta   90.00
_cell.angle_gamma   90.00
#
_symmetry.space_group_name_H-M   'P 1'
#
loop_
_entity.id
_entity.type
_entity.pdbx_description
1 polymer ?
#
loop_
_entity_poly.entity_id
_entity_poly.type
_entity_poly.pdbx_seq_one_letter_code
_entity_poly.pdbx_strand_id
1 'polypeptide(L)'
;MRKHKSLGMHTAGVSPSTVAANLNHSEAVNLSTYSEATPEQQAAEFGQFWRAMHHAAQVVRERSKTPEKAEIATATGHCDGFSQSLPVRDFGAVAIKPNCRSQYGCLYCEHYICHSDEEDLHKIASLQYVINAVRKAAPDAAHAEALYKELLIRIEFILEALGERSEQLVEAIKAKMFEYGELTPFWENRLGRYEKMGVVF
;
A
#
# COMPACT_ATOMS: atom_id res chain seq x y z
N MET A 1 -31.64 -15.53 -14.88
CA MET A 1 -32.40 -14.26 -15.07
C MET A 1 -32.24 -13.27 -13.90
N ARG A 2 -32.52 -13.64 -12.63
CA ARG A 2 -32.40 -12.71 -11.48
C ARG A 2 -31.00 -12.12 -11.27
N LYS A 3 -29.94 -12.94 -11.32
CA LYS A 3 -28.54 -12.49 -11.20
C LYS A 3 -28.18 -11.43 -12.25
N HIS A 4 -28.52 -11.68 -13.51
CA HIS A 4 -28.21 -10.75 -14.61
C HIS A 4 -28.94 -9.39 -14.44
N LYS A 5 -30.19 -9.41 -13.96
CA LYS A 5 -30.95 -8.17 -13.68
C LYS A 5 -30.38 -7.42 -12.48
N SER A 6 -30.02 -8.12 -11.40
CA SER A 6 -29.38 -7.51 -10.22
C SER A 6 -28.07 -6.84 -10.59
N LEU A 7 -27.20 -7.57 -11.30
CA LEU A 7 -25.93 -7.07 -11.81
C LEU A 7 -26.12 -5.82 -12.69
N GLY A 8 -27.06 -5.85 -13.64
CA GLY A 8 -27.36 -4.69 -14.49
C GLY A 8 -27.78 -3.45 -13.69
N MET A 9 -28.57 -3.64 -12.61
CA MET A 9 -28.96 -2.53 -11.73
C MET A 9 -27.80 -2.03 -10.86
N HIS A 10 -26.94 -2.92 -10.37
CA HIS A 10 -25.72 -2.56 -9.65
C HIS A 10 -24.75 -1.75 -10.51
N THR A 11 -24.54 -2.17 -11.76
CA THR A 11 -23.72 -1.44 -12.74
C THR A 11 -24.30 -0.05 -13.05
N ALA A 12 -25.62 0.12 -12.97
CA ALA A 12 -26.29 1.41 -13.11
C ALA A 12 -26.24 2.28 -11.84
N GLY A 13 -25.52 1.86 -10.78
CA GLY A 13 -25.35 2.62 -9.55
C GLY A 13 -26.56 2.59 -8.60
N VAL A 14 -27.50 1.66 -8.81
CA VAL A 14 -28.67 1.51 -7.94
C VAL A 14 -28.25 0.90 -6.59
N SER A 15 -28.75 1.44 -5.49
CA SER A 15 -28.37 0.98 -4.14
C SER A 15 -28.74 -0.50 -3.92
N PRO A 16 -27.92 -1.26 -3.17
CA PRO A 16 -28.21 -2.68 -2.89
C PRO A 16 -29.59 -2.91 -2.27
N SER A 17 -30.05 -2.03 -1.39
CA SER A 17 -31.39 -2.04 -0.80
C SER A 17 -32.51 -1.88 -1.85
N THR A 18 -32.33 -0.99 -2.84
CA THR A 18 -33.30 -0.76 -3.92
C THR A 18 -33.33 -1.91 -4.90
N VAL A 19 -32.17 -2.48 -5.24
CA VAL A 19 -32.09 -3.69 -6.08
C VAL A 19 -32.79 -4.86 -5.39
N ALA A 20 -32.54 -5.05 -4.10
CA ALA A 20 -33.15 -6.09 -3.29
C ALA A 20 -34.69 -5.98 -3.25
N ALA A 21 -35.20 -4.77 -3.00
CA ALA A 21 -36.64 -4.49 -3.04
C ALA A 21 -37.23 -4.74 -4.45
N ASN A 22 -36.54 -4.34 -5.53
CA ASN A 22 -37.02 -4.52 -6.90
C ASN A 22 -37.06 -5.99 -7.34
N LEU A 23 -36.13 -6.81 -6.83
CA LEU A 23 -35.95 -8.21 -7.24
C LEU A 23 -36.50 -9.21 -6.20
N ASN A 24 -37.17 -8.69 -5.18
CA ASN A 24 -37.90 -9.43 -4.15
C ASN A 24 -37.02 -10.46 -3.42
N HIS A 25 -35.87 -9.99 -2.93
CA HIS A 25 -35.03 -10.71 -1.96
C HIS A 25 -34.50 -9.73 -0.91
N SER A 26 -33.89 -10.23 0.16
CA SER A 26 -33.26 -9.35 1.15
C SER A 26 -32.00 -8.69 0.58
N GLU A 27 -31.60 -7.57 1.19
CA GLU A 27 -30.34 -6.90 0.86
C GLU A 27 -29.13 -7.80 1.12
N ALA A 28 -29.17 -8.57 2.21
CA ALA A 28 -28.15 -9.58 2.52
C ALA A 28 -27.99 -10.61 1.39
N VAL A 29 -29.09 -11.16 0.88
CA VAL A 29 -29.09 -12.11 -0.25
C VAL A 29 -28.64 -11.44 -1.55
N ASN A 30 -28.97 -10.16 -1.75
CA ASN A 30 -28.48 -9.41 -2.90
C ASN A 30 -26.96 -9.37 -2.90
N LEU A 31 -26.39 -8.88 -1.80
CA LEU A 31 -24.95 -8.71 -1.62
C LEU A 31 -24.18 -10.03 -1.71
N SER A 32 -24.71 -11.10 -1.09
CA SER A 32 -24.01 -12.38 -1.03
C SER A 32 -24.09 -13.21 -2.31
N THR A 33 -25.12 -13.02 -3.14
CA THR A 33 -25.44 -13.97 -4.22
C THR A 33 -25.58 -13.31 -5.59
N TYR A 34 -25.88 -12.02 -5.64
CA TYR A 34 -26.22 -11.31 -6.87
C TYR A 34 -25.39 -10.06 -7.15
N SER A 35 -24.62 -9.57 -6.18
CA SER A 35 -23.70 -8.43 -6.31
C SER A 35 -22.26 -8.81 -6.72
N GLU A 36 -22.05 -10.02 -7.23
CA GLU A 36 -20.74 -10.42 -7.77
C GLU A 36 -20.40 -9.58 -9.02
N ALA A 37 -19.28 -8.88 -8.98
CA ALA A 37 -18.74 -8.15 -10.13
C ALA A 37 -18.46 -9.10 -11.31
N THR A 38 -18.70 -8.65 -12.55
CA THR A 38 -18.35 -9.46 -13.73
C THR A 38 -16.84 -9.57 -13.92
N PRO A 39 -16.34 -10.57 -14.65
CA PRO A 39 -14.93 -10.65 -15.01
C PRO A 39 -14.41 -9.36 -15.68
N GLU A 40 -15.24 -8.70 -16.50
CA GLU A 40 -14.88 -7.44 -17.17
C GLU A 40 -14.78 -6.28 -16.17
N GLN A 41 -15.70 -6.20 -15.20
CA GLN A 41 -15.66 -5.20 -14.14
C GLN A 41 -14.46 -5.40 -13.23
N GLN A 42 -14.22 -6.64 -12.80
CA GLN A 42 -13.04 -7.01 -12.02
C GLN A 42 -11.75 -6.65 -12.77
N ALA A 43 -11.67 -6.98 -14.07
CA ALA A 43 -10.52 -6.63 -14.89
C ALA A 43 -10.34 -5.12 -15.04
N ALA A 44 -11.43 -4.35 -15.17
CA ALA A 44 -11.37 -2.89 -15.25
C ALA A 44 -10.89 -2.26 -13.93
N GLU A 45 -11.46 -2.69 -12.80
CA GLU A 45 -11.13 -2.20 -11.46
C GLU A 45 -9.68 -2.56 -11.07
N PHE A 46 -9.27 -3.82 -11.24
CA PHE A 46 -7.89 -4.24 -11.02
C PHE A 46 -6.94 -3.51 -11.97
N GLY A 47 -7.31 -3.37 -13.24
CA GLY A 47 -6.51 -2.63 -14.22
C GLY A 47 -6.30 -1.17 -13.82
N GLN A 48 -7.32 -0.50 -13.28
CA GLN A 48 -7.21 0.87 -12.77
C GLN A 48 -6.29 0.93 -11.54
N PHE A 49 -6.48 0.01 -10.59
CA PHE A 49 -5.65 -0.08 -9.40
C PHE A 49 -4.16 -0.25 -9.78
N TRP A 50 -3.83 -1.23 -10.62
CA TRP A 50 -2.45 -1.50 -11.02
C TRP A 50 -1.81 -0.33 -11.78
N ARG A 51 -2.57 0.35 -12.65
CA ARG A 51 -2.08 1.57 -13.32
C ARG A 51 -1.74 2.68 -12.34
N ALA A 52 -2.59 2.92 -11.34
CA ALA A 52 -2.33 3.92 -10.30
C ALA A 52 -1.08 3.56 -9.48
N MET A 53 -0.92 2.29 -9.12
CA MET A 53 0.26 1.80 -8.40
C MET A 53 1.56 1.97 -9.19
N HIS A 54 1.58 1.57 -10.47
CA HIS A 54 2.73 1.77 -11.35
C HIS A 54 3.04 3.24 -11.54
N HIS A 55 2.02 4.08 -11.81
CA HIS A 55 2.21 5.51 -11.99
C HIS A 55 2.83 6.16 -10.75
N ALA A 56 2.29 5.87 -9.56
CA ALA A 56 2.81 6.39 -8.31
C ALA A 56 4.26 5.93 -8.02
N ALA A 57 4.65 4.73 -8.46
CA ALA A 57 6.03 4.27 -8.36
C ALA A 57 6.96 4.99 -9.34
N GLN A 58 6.51 5.24 -10.57
CA GLN A 58 7.25 6.03 -11.55
C GLN A 58 7.44 7.48 -11.06
N VAL A 59 6.42 8.10 -10.47
CA VAL A 59 6.53 9.44 -9.87
C VAL A 59 7.62 9.47 -8.78
N VAL A 60 7.68 8.47 -7.91
CA VAL A 60 8.74 8.36 -6.89
C VAL A 60 10.12 8.24 -7.54
N ARG A 61 10.24 7.41 -8.59
CA ARG A 61 11.48 7.24 -9.35
C ARG A 61 11.91 8.52 -10.07
N GLU A 62 10.98 9.29 -10.60
CA GLU A 62 11.25 10.57 -11.26
C GLU A 62 11.78 11.60 -10.27
N ARG A 63 11.11 11.75 -9.13
CA ARG A 63 11.56 12.62 -8.02
C ARG A 63 12.96 12.24 -7.53
N SER A 64 13.28 10.94 -7.53
CA SER A 64 14.59 10.43 -7.14
C SER A 64 15.76 10.97 -7.98
N LYS A 65 15.51 11.48 -9.19
CA LYS A 65 16.54 11.94 -10.14
C LYS A 65 16.83 13.43 -10.01
N THR A 66 15.91 14.19 -9.45
CA THR A 66 16.03 15.62 -9.22
C THR A 66 16.62 15.84 -7.84
N PRO A 67 17.82 16.45 -7.71
CA PRO A 67 18.28 16.93 -6.41
C PRO A 67 17.40 18.14 -6.03
N GLU A 68 16.51 17.96 -5.07
CA GLU A 68 15.69 19.06 -4.56
C GLU A 68 16.44 19.87 -3.50
N LYS A 69 15.91 21.07 -3.22
CA LYS A 69 16.41 21.91 -2.12
C LYS A 69 16.15 21.19 -0.80
N ALA A 70 17.15 21.17 0.09
CA ALA A 70 17.05 20.82 1.51
C ALA A 70 16.05 19.69 1.82
N GLU A 71 16.34 18.50 1.32
CA GLU A 71 15.59 17.30 1.65
C GLU A 71 15.90 16.85 3.09
N ILE A 72 14.89 16.32 3.78
CA ILE A 72 15.01 15.81 5.15
C ILE A 72 14.92 14.29 5.11
N ALA A 73 15.90 13.61 5.71
CA ALA A 73 15.87 12.17 5.87
C ALA A 73 14.68 11.73 6.73
N THR A 74 14.00 10.68 6.29
CA THR A 74 12.86 10.05 6.99
C THR A 74 13.16 8.56 7.22
N ALA A 75 12.29 7.89 7.98
CA ALA A 75 12.41 6.45 8.23
C ALA A 75 12.21 5.58 6.97
N THR A 76 11.67 6.15 5.90
CA THR A 76 11.30 5.41 4.68
C THR A 76 11.95 6.00 3.43
N GLY A 77 12.82 7.00 3.54
CA GLY A 77 13.38 7.72 2.39
C GLY A 77 13.69 9.16 2.77
N HIS A 78 13.22 10.10 1.97
CA HIS A 78 13.43 11.55 2.11
C HIS A 78 12.12 12.35 1.91
N CYS A 79 12.16 13.64 2.25
CA CYS A 79 11.01 14.54 2.13
C CYS A 79 11.43 16.00 1.93
N ASP A 80 10.77 16.71 1.02
CA ASP A 80 10.96 18.14 0.71
C ASP A 80 9.92 19.07 1.38
N GLY A 81 8.82 18.51 1.88
CA GLY A 81 7.69 19.24 2.44
C GLY A 81 7.27 18.77 3.83
N PHE A 82 8.22 18.61 4.76
CA PHE A 82 7.90 18.13 6.11
C PHE A 82 6.81 18.97 6.78
N SER A 83 5.86 18.31 7.47
CA SER A 83 4.61 18.89 8.01
C SER A 83 3.53 19.27 6.99
N GLN A 84 3.75 19.04 5.69
CA GLN A 84 2.74 19.20 4.64
C GLN A 84 2.31 17.82 4.13
N SER A 85 1.43 17.12 4.86
CA SER A 85 0.98 15.80 4.44
C SER A 85 -0.09 15.90 3.35
N LEU A 86 0.33 15.88 2.09
CA LEU A 86 -0.54 15.96 0.91
C LEU A 86 -0.71 14.58 0.26
N PRO A 87 -1.94 14.08 0.05
CA PRO A 87 -2.16 12.80 -0.63
C PRO A 87 -1.82 12.88 -2.12
N VAL A 88 -1.16 11.84 -2.64
CA VAL A 88 -0.96 11.68 -4.08
C VAL A 88 -2.32 11.52 -4.77
N ARG A 89 -2.58 12.37 -5.77
CA ARG A 89 -3.89 12.54 -6.43
C ARG A 89 -4.46 11.28 -7.08
N ASP A 90 -3.60 10.37 -7.53
CA ASP A 90 -4.02 9.19 -8.29
C ASP A 90 -4.49 8.02 -7.40
N PHE A 91 -4.33 8.15 -6.08
CA PHE A 91 -4.86 7.19 -5.14
C PHE A 91 -6.33 7.48 -4.84
N GLY A 92 -7.16 6.46 -4.97
CA GLY A 92 -8.53 6.48 -4.49
C GLY A 92 -8.61 6.49 -2.96
N ALA A 93 -9.71 5.98 -2.40
CA ALA A 93 -9.82 5.82 -0.95
C ALA A 93 -8.83 4.75 -0.45
N VAL A 94 -7.70 5.20 0.12
CA VAL A 94 -6.68 4.34 0.72
C VAL A 94 -6.88 4.20 2.22
N ALA A 95 -6.58 3.02 2.77
CA ALA A 95 -6.71 2.75 4.21
C ALA A 95 -5.71 3.60 5.03
N ILE A 96 -4.51 3.83 4.48
CA ILE A 96 -3.45 4.61 5.12
C ILE A 96 -3.40 6.00 4.52
N LYS A 97 -3.74 7.00 5.33
CA LYS A 97 -3.62 8.41 4.94
C LYS A 97 -2.19 8.94 5.17
N PRO A 98 -1.72 9.88 4.34
CA PRO A 98 -0.48 10.59 4.58
C PRO A 98 -0.48 11.23 5.97
N ASN A 99 0.55 10.93 6.75
CA ASN A 99 0.75 11.49 8.08
C ASN A 99 2.24 11.42 8.43
N CYS A 100 2.88 12.59 8.59
CA CYS A 100 4.31 12.67 8.92
C CYS A 100 4.68 11.97 10.23
N ARG A 101 3.70 11.62 11.09
CA ARG A 101 3.90 10.91 12.36
C ARG A 101 3.82 9.38 12.26
N SER A 102 3.23 8.81 11.21
CA SER A 102 3.10 7.35 11.07
C SER A 102 4.26 6.70 10.30
N GLN A 103 5.14 7.49 9.69
CA GLN A 103 6.27 7.09 8.84
C GLN A 103 5.87 6.36 7.55
N TYR A 104 5.13 5.25 7.63
CA TYR A 104 4.64 4.53 6.45
C TYR A 104 3.59 5.30 5.65
N GLY A 105 2.93 6.31 6.26
CA GLY A 105 2.06 7.24 5.55
C GLY A 105 2.79 8.10 4.51
N CYS A 106 4.12 8.23 4.61
CA CYS A 106 4.91 8.97 3.62
C CYS A 106 4.79 8.37 2.22
N LEU A 107 4.63 7.05 2.07
CA LEU A 107 4.54 6.38 0.75
C LEU A 107 3.34 6.81 -0.11
N TYR A 108 2.38 7.51 0.51
CA TYR A 108 1.18 8.06 -0.11
C TYR A 108 1.22 9.60 -0.23
N CYS A 109 2.35 10.23 0.09
CA CYS A 109 2.50 11.68 0.15
C CYS A 109 3.09 12.28 -1.14
N GLU A 110 2.62 13.45 -1.56
CA GLU A 110 3.21 14.19 -2.69
C GLU A 110 4.64 14.69 -2.39
N HIS A 111 5.02 14.81 -1.12
CA HIS A 111 6.36 15.25 -0.70
C HIS A 111 7.33 14.10 -0.40
N TYR A 112 6.97 12.88 -0.80
CA TYR A 112 7.82 11.72 -0.56
C TYR A 112 8.82 11.53 -1.69
N ILE A 113 10.08 11.38 -1.30
CA ILE A 113 11.25 11.16 -2.14
C ILE A 113 11.91 9.86 -1.68
N CYS A 114 12.36 9.05 -2.63
CA CYS A 114 13.08 7.81 -2.35
C CYS A 114 14.15 7.63 -3.41
N HIS A 115 15.41 7.72 -3.03
CA HIS A 115 16.52 7.51 -3.94
C HIS A 115 16.72 6.02 -4.23
N SER A 116 17.33 5.72 -5.38
CA SER A 116 17.71 4.36 -5.75
C SER A 116 19.11 4.01 -5.24
N ASP A 117 19.45 4.47 -4.04
CA ASP A 117 20.70 4.16 -3.35
C ASP A 117 20.49 3.07 -2.31
N GLU A 118 21.58 2.60 -1.71
CA GLU A 118 21.54 1.54 -0.72
C GLU A 118 20.75 1.95 0.53
N GLU A 119 20.87 3.21 0.96
CA GLU A 119 20.26 3.70 2.18
C GLU A 119 18.73 3.70 2.10
N ASP A 120 18.17 4.30 1.06
CA ASP A 120 16.72 4.42 0.91
C ASP A 120 16.05 3.08 0.58
N LEU A 121 16.71 2.25 -0.22
CA LEU A 121 16.25 0.88 -0.46
C LEU A 121 16.27 0.05 0.84
N HIS A 122 17.29 0.21 1.70
CA HIS A 122 17.35 -0.48 2.99
C HIS A 122 16.27 0.00 3.96
N LYS A 123 15.96 1.31 3.97
CA LYS A 123 14.83 1.87 4.73
C LYS A 123 13.49 1.28 4.31
N ILE A 124 13.21 1.24 3.00
CA ILE A 124 11.93 0.73 2.48
C ILE A 124 11.80 -0.77 2.66
N ALA A 125 12.86 -1.52 2.40
CA ALA A 125 12.84 -2.94 2.66
C ALA A 125 12.65 -3.19 4.17
N SER A 126 13.36 -2.46 5.07
CA SER A 126 13.19 -2.60 6.51
C SER A 126 11.74 -2.38 6.96
N LEU A 127 11.06 -1.38 6.40
CA LEU A 127 9.61 -1.19 6.58
C LEU A 127 8.82 -2.44 6.15
N GLN A 128 9.10 -2.99 4.97
CA GLN A 128 8.43 -4.19 4.45
C GLN A 128 8.53 -5.37 5.42
N TYR A 129 9.72 -5.59 6.00
CA TYR A 129 9.96 -6.65 6.97
C TYR A 129 9.10 -6.46 8.23
N VAL A 130 9.16 -5.26 8.83
CA VAL A 130 8.42 -4.94 10.06
C VAL A 130 6.91 -5.06 9.84
N ILE A 131 6.39 -4.55 8.73
CA ILE A 131 4.95 -4.63 8.44
C ILE A 131 4.52 -6.08 8.18
N ASN A 132 5.35 -6.89 7.52
CA ASN A 132 5.08 -8.31 7.36
C ASN A 132 5.04 -9.05 8.70
N ALA A 133 5.96 -8.73 9.62
CA ALA A 133 5.98 -9.33 10.96
C ALA A 133 4.71 -8.96 11.75
N VAL A 134 4.35 -7.67 11.78
CA VAL A 134 3.12 -7.18 12.43
C VAL A 134 1.88 -7.80 11.81
N ARG A 135 1.78 -7.86 10.47
CA ARG A 135 0.64 -8.46 9.77
C ARG A 135 0.47 -9.94 10.11
N LYS A 136 1.56 -10.70 10.18
CA LYS A 136 1.55 -12.15 10.51
C LYS A 136 1.16 -12.43 11.96
N ALA A 137 1.57 -11.55 12.89
CA ALA A 137 1.32 -11.72 14.31
C ALA A 137 -0.02 -11.11 14.78
N ALA A 138 -0.71 -10.35 13.92
CA ALA A 138 -1.95 -9.68 14.26
C ALA A 138 -3.08 -10.68 14.65
N PRO A 139 -3.73 -10.52 15.81
CA PRO A 139 -4.85 -11.38 16.22
C PRO A 139 -6.06 -11.23 15.29
N ASP A 140 -6.33 -10.02 14.82
CA ASP A 140 -7.36 -9.72 13.83
C ASP A 140 -6.72 -9.68 12.43
N ALA A 141 -6.65 -10.86 11.82
CA ALA A 141 -6.09 -11.02 10.48
C ALA A 141 -6.86 -10.21 9.42
N ALA A 142 -8.18 -10.07 9.56
CA ALA A 142 -9.00 -9.34 8.60
C ALA A 142 -8.71 -7.84 8.65
N HIS A 143 -8.62 -7.27 9.86
CA HIS A 143 -8.24 -5.88 10.05
C HIS A 143 -6.80 -5.61 9.57
N ALA A 144 -5.85 -6.49 9.91
CA ALA A 144 -4.46 -6.35 9.50
C ALA A 144 -4.31 -6.44 7.97
N GLU A 145 -5.03 -7.34 7.32
CA GLU A 145 -5.02 -7.46 5.86
C GLU A 145 -5.64 -6.21 5.21
N ALA A 146 -6.77 -5.72 5.73
CA ALA A 146 -7.41 -4.50 5.23
C ALA A 146 -6.50 -3.25 5.34
N LEU A 147 -5.62 -3.21 6.34
CA LEU A 147 -4.73 -2.07 6.57
C LEU A 147 -3.39 -2.19 5.82
N TYR A 148 -2.76 -3.37 5.83
CA TYR A 148 -1.36 -3.53 5.41
C TYR A 148 -1.15 -4.15 4.05
N LYS A 149 -2.17 -4.81 3.46
CA LYS A 149 -2.02 -5.44 2.14
C LYS A 149 -1.63 -4.41 1.08
N GLU A 150 -2.37 -3.32 1.01
CA GLU A 150 -2.11 -2.25 0.03
C GLU A 150 -0.75 -1.59 0.24
N LEU A 151 -0.33 -1.41 1.50
CA LEU A 151 0.98 -0.88 1.85
C LEU A 151 2.12 -1.77 1.35
N LEU A 152 1.99 -3.09 1.55
CA LEU A 152 3.02 -4.05 1.11
C LEU A 152 3.13 -4.08 -0.42
N ILE A 153 2.01 -4.07 -1.13
CA ILE A 153 1.98 -3.94 -2.59
C ILE A 153 2.65 -2.61 -3.00
N ARG A 154 2.37 -1.51 -2.30
CA ARG A 154 3.00 -0.21 -2.60
C ARG A 154 4.51 -0.24 -2.44
N ILE A 155 5.00 -0.89 -1.39
CA ILE A 155 6.44 -1.05 -1.16
C ILE A 155 7.09 -1.85 -2.29
N GLU A 156 6.48 -2.96 -2.72
CA GLU A 156 6.99 -3.78 -3.83
C GLU A 156 7.12 -2.95 -5.11
N PHE A 157 6.10 -2.19 -5.48
CA PHE A 157 6.13 -1.34 -6.67
C PHE A 157 7.21 -0.25 -6.60
N ILE A 158 7.44 0.34 -5.42
CA ILE A 158 8.53 1.32 -5.23
C ILE A 158 9.89 0.63 -5.41
N LEU A 159 10.09 -0.52 -4.77
CA LEU A 159 11.33 -1.29 -4.87
C LEU A 159 11.61 -1.72 -6.31
N GLU A 160 10.61 -2.18 -7.05
CA GLU A 160 10.75 -2.54 -8.46
C GLU A 160 11.14 -1.32 -9.31
N ALA A 161 10.43 -0.19 -9.17
CA ALA A 161 10.70 1.01 -9.96
C ALA A 161 12.10 1.61 -9.69
N LEU A 162 12.61 1.47 -8.46
CA LEU A 162 13.96 1.90 -8.10
C LEU A 162 15.03 0.87 -8.46
N GLY A 163 14.68 -0.43 -8.36
CA GLY A 163 15.52 -1.59 -8.61
C GLY A 163 15.88 -1.83 -10.07
N GLU A 164 15.12 -1.29 -11.03
CA GLU A 164 15.46 -1.35 -12.47
C GLU A 164 16.88 -0.87 -12.79
N ARG A 165 17.49 -0.05 -11.92
CA ARG A 165 18.86 0.46 -12.09
C ARG A 165 19.93 -0.46 -11.51
N SER A 166 19.59 -1.34 -10.58
CA SER A 166 20.52 -2.31 -9.97
C SER A 166 19.78 -3.42 -9.25
N GLU A 167 19.46 -4.49 -9.97
CA GLU A 167 18.86 -5.71 -9.41
C GLU A 167 19.73 -6.32 -8.30
N GLN A 168 21.05 -6.27 -8.49
CA GLN A 168 22.05 -6.76 -7.54
C GLN A 168 21.97 -6.04 -6.18
N LEU A 169 21.72 -4.73 -6.18
CA LEU A 169 21.58 -3.96 -4.96
C LEU A 169 20.31 -4.35 -4.19
N VAL A 170 19.19 -4.54 -4.90
CA VAL A 170 17.94 -4.97 -4.29
C VAL A 170 18.09 -6.36 -3.67
N GLU A 171 18.73 -7.30 -4.36
CA GLU A 171 18.98 -8.64 -3.84
C GLU A 171 19.94 -8.62 -2.64
N ALA A 172 20.99 -7.80 -2.67
CA ALA A 172 21.89 -7.62 -1.53
C ALA A 172 21.16 -7.09 -0.29
N ILE A 173 20.24 -6.14 -0.47
CA ILE A 173 19.43 -5.58 0.63
C ILE A 173 18.44 -6.60 1.17
N LYS A 174 17.81 -7.39 0.30
CA LYS A 174 16.94 -8.50 0.73
C LYS A 174 17.74 -9.51 1.55
N ALA A 175 18.93 -9.89 1.11
CA ALA A 175 19.80 -10.80 1.87
C ALA A 175 20.14 -10.21 3.25
N LYS A 176 20.61 -8.95 3.31
CA LYS A 176 20.88 -8.21 4.57
C LYS A 176 19.75 -8.34 5.59
N MET A 177 18.52 -8.20 5.15
CA MET A 177 17.40 -8.22 6.08
C MET A 177 16.83 -9.61 6.36
N PHE A 178 16.57 -10.41 5.31
CA PHE A 178 15.86 -11.67 5.47
C PHE A 178 16.78 -12.82 5.88
N GLU A 179 18.08 -12.71 5.59
CA GLU A 179 19.08 -13.70 6.01
C GLU A 179 19.82 -13.26 7.27
N TYR A 180 20.26 -11.99 7.33
CA TYR A 180 21.10 -11.48 8.44
C TYR A 180 20.32 -10.69 9.49
N GLY A 181 19.03 -10.39 9.26
CA GLY A 181 18.20 -9.65 10.21
C GLY A 181 18.58 -8.17 10.36
N GLU A 182 19.38 -7.62 9.44
CA GLU A 182 19.91 -6.26 9.54
C GLU A 182 18.85 -5.26 9.06
N LEU A 183 18.11 -4.67 10.01
CA LEU A 183 17.21 -3.55 9.75
C LEU A 183 17.94 -2.22 9.95
N THR A 184 17.42 -1.14 9.36
CA THR A 184 17.87 0.20 9.75
C THR A 184 17.61 0.45 11.24
N PRO A 185 18.42 1.29 11.94
CA PRO A 185 18.27 1.53 13.38
C PRO A 185 16.87 2.01 13.80
N PHE A 186 16.19 2.77 12.94
CA PHE A 186 14.82 3.20 13.18
C PHE A 186 13.86 2.01 13.25
N TRP A 187 13.91 1.13 12.25
CA TRP A 187 12.99 0.00 12.13
C TRP A 187 13.31 -1.12 13.11
N GLU A 188 14.57 -1.32 13.45
CA GLU A 188 14.98 -2.19 14.55
C GLU A 188 14.39 -1.71 15.88
N ASN A 189 14.53 -0.42 16.20
CA ASN A 189 13.93 0.14 17.42
C ASN A 189 12.40 0.01 17.42
N ARG A 190 11.77 0.20 16.26
CA ARG A 190 10.31 0.08 16.12
C ARG A 190 9.86 -1.37 16.33
N LEU A 191 10.54 -2.33 15.73
CA LEU A 191 10.26 -3.77 15.90
C LEU A 191 10.42 -4.19 17.37
N GLY A 192 11.52 -3.80 18.01
CA GLY A 192 11.73 -4.09 19.43
C GLY A 192 10.67 -3.48 20.36
N ARG A 193 10.03 -2.37 19.98
CA ARG A 193 8.84 -1.86 20.70
C ARG A 193 7.63 -2.76 20.50
N TYR A 194 7.39 -3.24 19.28
CA TYR A 194 6.30 -4.18 19.01
C TYR A 194 6.48 -5.48 19.80
N GLU A 195 7.69 -6.00 19.88
CA GLU A 195 8.03 -7.18 20.71
C GLU A 195 7.73 -6.94 22.19
N LYS A 196 8.19 -5.81 22.75
CA LYS A 196 7.91 -5.45 24.16
C LYS A 196 6.41 -5.28 24.45
N MET A 197 5.63 -4.89 23.45
CA MET A 197 4.18 -4.78 23.56
C MET A 197 3.45 -6.11 23.29
N GLY A 198 4.16 -7.18 22.93
CA GLY A 198 3.57 -8.48 22.57
C GLY A 198 2.81 -8.47 21.24
N VAL A 199 3.12 -7.52 20.35
CA VAL A 199 2.51 -7.40 19.01
C VAL A 199 3.20 -8.35 18.02
N VAL A 200 4.49 -8.58 18.19
CA VAL A 200 5.33 -9.50 17.39
C VAL A 200 6.15 -10.33 18.38
N PHE A 201 6.55 -11.55 17.98
CA PHE A 201 7.30 -12.50 18.80
C PHE A 201 8.56 -12.98 18.10
#